data_AF-A0A938IHU0-F1
#
_entry.id   AF-A0A938IHU0-F1
#
_cell.length_a   1.000
_cell.length_b   1.000
_cell.length_c   1.000
_cell.angle_alpha   90.00
_cell.angle_beta   90.00
_cell.angle_gamma   90.00
#
_symmetry.space_group_name_H-M   'P 1'
#
loop_
_entity.id
_entity.type
_entity.pdbx_description
1 polymer ?
#
loop_
_entity_poly.entity_id
_entity_poly.type
_entity_poly.pdbx_seq_one_letter_code
_entity_poly.pdbx_strand_id
1 'polypeptide(L)'
;MGTSFTAAAVLFAALLQTDGTGRLSGYQEELKYQQDAFRQWWEIDLETRLAELPLAGAVPDFRVPYSGHDYPDRGGGTIDALRKYDAAFHNGRYVATEWERQDVGGHRGMLRGEPVGLFARIAAARAARRTPGWYGHCNGWTAAAIRHAEPQRSVVKNGVVFTPADIKGLLAEIYMYSQTEFLGGNDAVIHPAILHLSLTNWLGRGGHPVGVETAVGEVVVNYPIHAYKSVVRKIDDRQSEVRMTVTYAMNSNHEADKSTPMHRSLTFHYVLDVDSEGRIQGGRYYNDTAYVDMLWVPRQPVPGGKPGNERGCPHVDIKEVLAIWRASVPEDVRAKWLNVDPTDEDRVLPAGTPDAAPDSTPPASTPPASTPPASTPPASTPPASTPPASTPPASTPPAGSGEQGAGVTNNP
;
A
#
# COMPACT_ATOMS: atom_id res chain seq x y z
N MET A 1 70.93 -13.52 15.53
CA MET A 1 70.99 -12.24 14.79
C MET A 1 69.70 -12.10 13.98
N GLY A 2 68.89 -11.08 14.31
CA GLY A 2 67.71 -10.56 13.57
C GLY A 2 66.49 -11.49 13.51
N THR A 3 65.23 -11.10 13.73
CA THR A 3 64.53 -9.84 14.01
C THR A 3 63.08 -10.21 14.40
N SER A 4 62.48 -9.51 15.35
CA SER A 4 61.05 -9.62 15.75
C SER A 4 60.09 -9.26 14.60
N PHE A 5 58.85 -9.77 14.60
CA PHE A 5 57.60 -8.99 14.42
C PHE A 5 56.33 -9.86 14.64
N THR A 6 55.23 -9.15 14.88
CA THR A 6 53.98 -9.40 15.60
C THR A 6 52.88 -10.24 14.92
N ALA A 7 51.90 -10.60 15.77
CA ALA A 7 50.59 -11.22 15.52
C ALA A 7 49.77 -10.65 14.35
N ALA A 8 48.93 -11.51 13.75
CA ALA A 8 47.80 -11.11 12.90
C ALA A 8 46.52 -11.80 13.40
N ALA A 9 45.67 -11.01 14.07
CA ALA A 9 44.26 -11.31 14.28
C ALA A 9 43.49 -10.99 12.98
N VAL A 10 42.74 -11.96 12.46
CA VAL A 10 41.80 -11.71 11.34
C VAL A 10 40.46 -11.36 11.95
N LEU A 11 40.17 -10.05 11.95
CA LEU A 11 38.91 -9.47 12.41
C LEU A 11 37.85 -9.63 11.31
N PHE A 12 36.76 -10.31 11.60
CA PHE A 12 35.52 -10.24 10.81
C PHE A 12 34.88 -8.87 11.09
N ALA A 13 34.86 -7.99 10.10
CA ALA A 13 34.09 -6.75 10.15
C ALA A 13 32.89 -6.87 9.20
N ALA A 14 31.73 -7.26 9.76
CA ALA A 14 30.45 -6.93 9.18
C ALA A 14 30.27 -5.41 9.33
N LEU A 15 30.34 -4.68 8.21
CA LEU A 15 30.07 -3.24 8.17
C LEU A 15 28.56 -3.03 8.35
N LEU A 16 28.14 -2.91 9.60
CA LEU A 16 26.89 -2.26 9.98
C LEU A 16 27.08 -0.76 9.74
N GLN A 17 26.44 -0.20 8.70
CA GLN A 17 26.29 1.25 8.58
C GLN A 17 25.18 1.68 9.54
N THR A 18 25.56 2.25 10.67
CA THR A 18 24.64 2.92 11.59
C THR A 18 24.50 4.37 11.16
N ASP A 19 23.31 4.78 10.71
CA ASP A 19 23.00 6.21 10.67
C ASP A 19 22.75 6.71 12.10
N GLY A 20 23.20 7.94 12.37
CA GLY A 20 23.38 8.56 13.70
C GLY A 20 22.11 8.80 14.54
N THR A 21 21.06 7.99 14.36
CA THR A 21 19.83 8.01 15.16
C THR A 21 19.59 6.72 15.95
N GLY A 22 20.43 5.69 15.80
CA GLY A 22 20.29 4.44 16.55
C GLY A 22 19.08 3.58 16.18
N ARG A 23 18.46 3.83 15.01
CA ARG A 23 17.51 2.93 14.35
C ARG A 23 18.28 2.01 13.41
N LEU A 24 18.09 0.69 13.51
CA LEU A 24 18.67 -0.27 12.58
C LEU A 24 17.82 -0.32 11.30
N SER A 25 17.73 0.76 10.52
CA SER A 25 17.02 0.72 9.23
C SER A 25 17.70 -0.31 8.30
N GLY A 26 17.13 -1.50 8.20
CA GLY A 26 17.71 -2.61 7.45
C GLY A 26 16.88 -3.88 7.56
N TYR A 27 17.12 -4.80 6.63
CA TYR A 27 16.45 -6.11 6.46
C TYR A 27 16.05 -6.81 7.78
N GLN A 28 16.90 -6.76 8.81
CA GLN A 28 16.65 -7.45 10.08
C GLN A 28 15.49 -6.83 10.90
N GLU A 29 15.31 -5.50 10.88
CA GLU A 29 14.15 -4.87 11.51
C GLU A 29 12.86 -5.23 10.77
N GLU A 30 12.89 -5.20 9.43
CA GLU A 30 11.74 -5.57 8.60
C GLU A 30 11.39 -7.06 8.78
N LEU A 31 12.38 -7.95 8.79
CA LEU A 31 12.17 -9.38 9.06
C LEU A 31 11.54 -9.59 10.43
N LYS A 32 12.05 -8.92 11.47
CA LYS A 32 11.48 -9.01 12.81
C LYS A 32 10.02 -8.55 12.83
N TYR A 33 9.72 -7.44 12.17
CA TYR A 33 8.34 -6.98 12.02
C TYR A 33 7.46 -8.05 11.35
N GLN A 34 7.93 -8.64 10.25
CA GLN A 34 7.17 -9.70 9.56
C GLN A 34 6.94 -10.94 10.43
N GLN A 35 7.91 -11.32 11.26
CA GLN A 35 7.76 -12.42 12.22
C GLN A 35 6.71 -12.11 13.28
N ASP A 36 6.74 -10.90 13.86
CA ASP A 36 5.80 -10.47 14.87
C ASP A 36 4.37 -10.34 14.30
N ALA A 37 4.23 -9.75 13.10
CA ALA A 37 2.96 -9.62 12.39
C ALA A 37 2.36 -10.99 12.03
N PHE A 38 3.16 -11.91 11.46
CA PHE A 38 2.64 -13.24 11.13
C PHE A 38 2.20 -14.00 12.37
N ARG A 39 2.96 -13.94 13.47
CA ARG A 39 2.56 -14.55 14.74
C ARG A 39 1.28 -13.94 15.30
N GLN A 40 1.11 -12.62 15.21
CA GLN A 40 -0.10 -11.93 15.65
C GLN A 40 -1.35 -12.46 14.94
N TRP A 41 -1.27 -12.77 13.64
CA TRP A 41 -2.44 -13.10 12.84
C TRP A 41 -2.70 -14.61 12.68
N TRP A 42 -1.66 -15.46 12.74
CA TRP A 42 -1.80 -16.92 12.60
C TRP A 42 -1.53 -17.71 13.88
N GLU A 43 -1.08 -17.06 14.96
CA GLU A 43 -0.70 -17.72 16.22
C GLU A 43 0.39 -18.80 16.05
N ILE A 44 1.16 -18.72 14.96
CA ILE A 44 2.30 -19.59 14.66
C ILE A 44 3.48 -18.74 14.16
N ASP A 45 4.68 -19.30 14.25
CA ASP A 45 5.87 -18.60 13.78
C ASP A 45 5.94 -18.52 12.25
N LEU A 46 6.47 -17.39 11.77
CA LEU A 46 6.88 -17.23 10.38
C LEU A 46 8.04 -18.20 10.11
N GLU A 47 7.86 -19.09 9.13
CA GLU A 47 8.88 -20.04 8.75
C GLU A 47 9.92 -19.33 7.89
N THR A 48 11.19 -19.53 8.24
CA THR A 48 12.32 -18.88 7.57
C THR A 48 13.24 -19.87 6.86
N ARG A 49 13.08 -21.17 7.10
CA ARG A 49 13.86 -22.22 6.43
C ARG A 49 13.32 -22.45 5.03
N LEU A 50 14.18 -22.22 4.04
CA LEU A 50 13.80 -22.32 2.62
C LEU A 50 13.21 -23.69 2.26
N ALA A 51 13.71 -24.77 2.86
CA ALA A 51 13.24 -26.13 2.59
C ALA A 51 11.83 -26.42 3.14
N GLU A 52 11.38 -25.67 4.14
CA GLU A 52 10.07 -25.85 4.78
C GLU A 52 8.98 -24.96 4.16
N LEU A 53 9.38 -24.03 3.27
CA LEU A 53 8.45 -23.13 2.60
C LEU A 53 7.84 -23.79 1.36
N PRO A 54 6.50 -23.66 1.16
CA PRO A 54 5.84 -24.27 0.01
C PRO A 54 6.32 -23.63 -1.30
N LEU A 55 6.61 -24.48 -2.30
CA LEU A 55 7.00 -24.03 -3.64
C LEU A 55 5.84 -23.49 -4.48
N ALA A 56 4.60 -23.69 -4.03
CA ALA A 56 3.41 -23.14 -4.65
C ALA A 56 2.34 -22.92 -3.58
N GLY A 57 1.53 -21.89 -3.77
CA GLY A 57 0.40 -21.57 -2.91
C GLY A 57 -0.71 -20.91 -3.72
N ALA A 58 -1.95 -21.20 -3.38
CA ALA A 58 -3.12 -20.55 -3.95
C ALA A 58 -4.22 -20.50 -2.90
N VAL A 59 -5.00 -19.42 -2.92
CA VAL A 59 -6.23 -19.38 -2.14
C VAL A 59 -7.26 -20.35 -2.73
N PRO A 60 -8.18 -20.90 -1.92
CA PRO A 60 -9.25 -21.73 -2.44
C PRO A 60 -10.14 -20.93 -3.41
N ASP A 61 -10.81 -21.61 -4.36
CA ASP A 61 -11.61 -20.97 -5.42
C ASP A 61 -12.61 -19.94 -4.90
N PHE A 62 -13.27 -20.25 -3.78
CA PHE A 62 -14.25 -19.33 -3.18
C PHE A 62 -13.65 -18.03 -2.68
N ARG A 63 -12.32 -17.93 -2.56
CA ARG A 63 -11.57 -16.79 -2.01
C ARG A 63 -10.69 -16.10 -3.06
N VAL A 64 -10.78 -16.53 -4.32
CA VAL A 64 -10.11 -15.81 -5.40
C VAL A 64 -10.70 -14.39 -5.45
N PRO A 65 -9.89 -13.33 -5.29
CA PRO A 65 -10.35 -11.95 -5.35
C PRO A 65 -11.04 -11.68 -6.69
N TYR A 66 -12.21 -11.03 -6.65
CA TYR A 66 -12.93 -10.70 -7.87
C TYR A 66 -12.24 -9.55 -8.63
N SER A 67 -12.20 -9.67 -9.96
CA SER A 67 -11.90 -8.53 -10.85
C SER A 67 -12.96 -7.45 -10.66
N GLY A 68 -12.58 -6.18 -10.60
CA GLY A 68 -13.54 -5.09 -10.37
C GLY A 68 -13.04 -3.78 -10.94
N HIS A 69 -13.83 -2.73 -10.81
CA HIS A 69 -13.43 -1.42 -11.30
C HIS A 69 -12.43 -0.77 -10.34
N ASP A 70 -11.51 0.04 -10.87
CA ASP A 70 -10.57 0.86 -10.10
C ASP A 70 -11.13 2.25 -9.76
N TYR A 71 -12.38 2.54 -10.14
CA TYR A 71 -13.12 3.77 -9.83
C TYR A 71 -12.24 5.02 -10.00
N PRO A 72 -11.80 5.34 -11.23
CA PRO A 72 -10.92 6.45 -11.47
C PRO A 72 -11.64 7.77 -11.18
N ASP A 73 -10.97 8.72 -10.55
CA ASP A 73 -11.49 10.05 -10.23
C ASP A 73 -11.99 10.80 -11.47
N ARG A 74 -11.34 10.53 -12.62
CA ARG A 74 -11.77 11.08 -13.90
C ARG A 74 -13.14 10.54 -14.34
N GLY A 75 -13.44 9.29 -14.00
CA GLY A 75 -14.73 8.63 -14.19
C GLY A 75 -15.77 9.00 -13.12
N GLY A 76 -15.37 9.73 -12.09
CA GLY A 76 -16.25 10.12 -10.98
C GLY A 76 -16.14 9.21 -9.75
N GLY A 77 -15.10 8.38 -9.66
CA GLY A 77 -14.85 7.57 -8.45
C GLY A 77 -16.06 6.71 -8.07
N THR A 78 -16.48 6.80 -6.81
CA THR A 78 -17.59 6.02 -6.24
C THR A 78 -18.92 6.79 -6.20
N ILE A 79 -19.00 7.96 -6.84
CA ILE A 79 -20.15 8.90 -6.81
C ILE A 79 -21.51 8.20 -7.02
N ASP A 80 -21.61 7.28 -7.97
CA ASP A 80 -22.89 6.64 -8.29
C ASP A 80 -23.35 5.68 -7.19
N ALA A 81 -22.42 4.96 -6.55
CA ALA A 81 -22.72 4.13 -5.39
C ALA A 81 -23.12 5.00 -4.18
N LEU A 82 -22.39 6.10 -3.95
CA LEU A 82 -22.68 7.05 -2.87
C LEU A 82 -24.01 7.78 -3.05
N ARG A 83 -24.44 8.03 -4.30
CA ARG A 83 -25.77 8.58 -4.58
C ARG A 83 -26.89 7.68 -4.05
N LYS A 84 -26.74 6.37 -4.21
CA LYS A 84 -27.69 5.39 -3.66
C LYS A 84 -27.60 5.30 -2.14
N TYR A 85 -26.39 5.39 -1.59
CA TYR A 85 -26.20 5.45 -0.15
C TYR A 85 -26.91 6.67 0.47
N ASP A 86 -26.72 7.86 -0.08
CA ASP A 86 -27.40 9.09 0.36
C ASP A 86 -28.93 8.99 0.24
N ALA A 87 -29.44 8.36 -0.83
CA ALA A 87 -30.87 8.09 -0.97
C ALA A 87 -31.40 7.18 0.14
N ALA A 88 -30.64 6.17 0.56
CA ALA A 88 -31.06 5.21 1.57
C ALA A 88 -30.91 5.72 3.01
N PHE A 89 -29.87 6.52 3.30
CA PHE A 89 -29.48 6.84 4.69
C PHE A 89 -29.52 8.33 5.02
N HIS A 90 -29.63 9.21 4.03
CA HIS A 90 -29.62 10.66 4.24
C HIS A 90 -30.86 11.37 3.69
N ASN A 91 -31.93 10.63 3.42
CA ASN A 91 -33.18 11.14 2.83
C ASN A 91 -32.93 11.87 1.50
N GLY A 92 -31.98 11.38 0.70
CA GLY A 92 -31.61 11.98 -0.59
C GLY A 92 -30.75 13.24 -0.49
N ARG A 93 -30.31 13.64 0.71
CA ARG A 93 -29.29 14.68 0.85
C ARG A 93 -27.95 14.12 0.40
N TYR A 94 -27.33 14.73 -0.61
CA TYR A 94 -26.11 14.27 -1.27
C TYR A 94 -24.82 14.49 -0.44
N VAL A 95 -24.83 14.24 0.86
CA VAL A 95 -23.70 14.59 1.74
C VAL A 95 -22.48 13.69 1.51
N ALA A 96 -22.67 12.39 1.28
CA ALA A 96 -21.56 11.49 0.94
C ALA A 96 -21.13 11.70 -0.52
N THR A 97 -22.09 11.87 -1.41
CA THR A 97 -21.85 12.12 -2.84
C THR A 97 -21.05 13.40 -3.07
N GLU A 98 -21.39 14.49 -2.37
CA GLU A 98 -20.66 15.76 -2.49
C GLU A 98 -19.30 15.73 -1.80
N TRP A 99 -19.13 14.91 -0.76
CA TRP A 99 -17.80 14.63 -0.21
C TRP A 99 -16.89 14.00 -1.26
N GLU A 100 -17.35 12.92 -1.90
CA GLU A 100 -16.58 12.26 -2.96
C GLU A 100 -16.36 13.18 -4.16
N ARG A 101 -17.38 13.97 -4.56
CA ARG A 101 -17.19 15.00 -5.60
C ARG A 101 -16.08 15.99 -5.25
N GLN A 102 -15.95 16.33 -3.97
CA GLN A 102 -14.88 17.20 -3.48
C GLN A 102 -13.54 16.46 -3.38
N ASP A 103 -13.50 15.17 -3.06
CA ASP A 103 -12.25 14.41 -3.04
C ASP A 103 -11.70 14.23 -4.46
N VAL A 104 -12.52 13.70 -5.38
CA VAL A 104 -12.15 13.57 -6.81
C VAL A 104 -11.96 14.93 -7.50
N GLY A 105 -12.64 15.96 -7.00
CA GLY A 105 -12.54 17.34 -7.48
C GLY A 105 -11.39 18.13 -6.86
N GLY A 106 -10.95 17.79 -5.66
CA GLY A 106 -9.82 18.39 -4.95
C GLY A 106 -8.50 18.09 -5.66
N HIS A 107 -8.40 16.91 -6.26
CA HIS A 107 -7.35 16.56 -7.19
C HIS A 107 -7.42 17.33 -8.53
N ARG A 108 -8.55 17.99 -8.85
CA ARG A 108 -8.67 18.98 -9.96
C ARG A 108 -8.38 20.40 -9.49
N GLY A 109 -8.45 20.67 -8.18
CA GLY A 109 -8.48 21.99 -7.56
C GLY A 109 -7.25 22.41 -6.74
N MET A 110 -6.18 21.60 -6.68
CA MET A 110 -4.90 21.95 -6.03
C MET A 110 -4.08 23.00 -6.82
N LEU A 111 -4.77 24.02 -7.36
CA LEU A 111 -4.24 25.27 -7.90
C LEU A 111 -5.15 26.42 -7.47
N ARG A 112 -5.33 26.62 -6.17
CA ARG A 112 -5.88 27.88 -5.64
C ARG A 112 -5.11 28.38 -4.42
N GLY A 113 -3.82 28.62 -4.65
CA GLY A 113 -3.08 29.71 -4.04
C GLY A 113 -2.45 30.49 -5.18
N GLU A 114 -2.85 31.74 -5.40
CA GLU A 114 -2.32 32.55 -6.50
C GLU A 114 -0.83 32.84 -6.32
N PRO A 115 0.03 32.56 -7.31
CA PRO A 115 1.36 33.12 -7.36
C PRO A 115 1.42 34.22 -8.42
N VAL A 116 1.72 35.43 -7.98
CA VAL A 116 1.91 36.60 -8.84
C VAL A 116 3.31 36.50 -9.48
N GLY A 117 3.40 36.34 -10.81
CA GLY A 117 4.67 36.46 -11.56
C GLY A 117 4.87 35.52 -12.75
N LEU A 118 5.61 35.98 -13.77
CA LEU A 118 5.83 35.28 -15.05
C LEU A 118 6.60 33.95 -14.90
N PHE A 119 7.52 33.84 -13.93
CA PHE A 119 8.26 32.60 -13.65
C PHE A 119 7.45 31.58 -12.84
N ALA A 120 6.47 32.03 -12.05
CA ALA A 120 5.53 31.15 -11.38
C ALA A 120 4.47 30.59 -12.33
N ARG A 121 4.17 31.26 -13.46
CA ARG A 121 3.32 30.70 -14.53
C ARG A 121 3.97 29.54 -15.27
N ILE A 122 5.30 29.49 -15.35
CA ILE A 122 6.05 28.38 -15.95
C ILE A 122 6.17 27.20 -14.96
N ALA A 123 6.35 27.49 -13.66
CA ALA A 123 6.28 26.48 -12.60
C ALA A 123 4.84 25.92 -12.43
N ALA A 124 3.82 26.79 -12.48
CA ALA A 124 2.41 26.40 -12.50
C ALA A 124 2.02 25.71 -13.82
N ALA A 125 2.64 26.00 -14.96
CA ALA A 125 2.44 25.23 -16.20
C ALA A 125 3.11 23.85 -16.16
N ARG A 126 4.13 23.66 -15.30
CA ARG A 126 4.72 22.35 -14.99
C ARG A 126 3.96 21.60 -13.87
N ALA A 127 3.36 22.32 -12.92
CA ALA A 127 2.55 21.78 -11.82
C ALA A 127 1.05 21.61 -12.17
N ALA A 128 0.56 22.25 -13.24
CA ALA A 128 -0.78 22.06 -13.78
C ALA A 128 -0.81 20.88 -14.76
N ARG A 129 -0.42 19.70 -14.30
CA ARG A 129 -0.86 18.45 -14.93
C ARG A 129 -2.11 18.00 -14.19
N ARG A 130 -3.25 18.33 -14.80
CA ARG A 130 -4.59 17.72 -14.68
C ARG A 130 -4.58 16.40 -13.88
N THR A 131 -5.50 16.23 -12.93
CA THR A 131 -5.78 14.96 -12.22
C THR A 131 -5.45 13.75 -13.10
N PRO A 132 -4.36 13.02 -12.82
CA PRO A 132 -3.93 11.95 -13.69
C PRO A 132 -5.01 10.87 -13.79
N GLY A 133 -5.19 10.27 -14.97
CA GLY A 133 -6.28 9.31 -15.21
C GLY A 133 -6.19 8.00 -14.43
N TRP A 134 -5.12 7.81 -13.65
CA TRP A 134 -4.85 6.65 -12.80
C TRP A 134 -5.17 6.88 -11.31
N TYR A 135 -5.41 8.12 -10.89
CA TYR A 135 -5.87 8.39 -9.52
C TYR A 135 -7.31 7.91 -9.39
N GLY A 136 -7.55 7.05 -8.40
CA GLY A 136 -8.81 6.35 -8.20
C GLY A 136 -8.73 5.38 -7.03
N HIS A 137 -9.76 4.58 -6.85
CA HIS A 137 -9.91 3.67 -5.72
C HIS A 137 -9.29 2.29 -5.96
N CYS A 138 -8.14 2.20 -6.64
CA CYS A 138 -7.52 0.91 -6.97
C CYS A 138 -7.09 0.13 -5.72
N ASN A 139 -6.60 0.82 -4.68
CA ASN A 139 -6.30 0.23 -3.38
C ASN A 139 -7.58 -0.12 -2.61
N GLY A 140 -8.62 0.71 -2.69
CA GLY A 140 -9.94 0.42 -2.13
C GLY A 140 -10.58 -0.84 -2.72
N TRP A 141 -10.58 -0.97 -4.05
CA TRP A 141 -11.02 -2.17 -4.76
C TRP A 141 -10.16 -3.38 -4.39
N THR A 142 -8.84 -3.27 -4.40
CA THR A 142 -7.92 -4.35 -4.03
C THR A 142 -8.22 -4.85 -2.61
N ALA A 143 -8.38 -3.94 -1.66
CA ALA A 143 -8.73 -4.26 -0.29
C ALA A 143 -10.10 -4.94 -0.19
N ALA A 144 -11.11 -4.41 -0.88
CA ALA A 144 -12.45 -4.98 -0.92
C ALA A 144 -12.45 -6.40 -1.48
N ALA A 145 -11.77 -6.63 -2.60
CA ALA A 145 -11.70 -7.95 -3.25
C ALA A 145 -10.94 -9.00 -2.42
N ILE A 146 -10.02 -8.57 -1.55
CA ILE A 146 -9.35 -9.45 -0.59
C ILE A 146 -10.25 -9.76 0.61
N ARG A 147 -10.95 -8.76 1.16
CA ARG A 147 -11.70 -8.88 2.42
C ARG A 147 -13.11 -9.41 2.28
N HIS A 148 -13.67 -9.33 1.09
CA HIS A 148 -15.08 -9.62 0.86
C HIS A 148 -15.26 -10.56 -0.32
N ALA A 149 -16.09 -11.58 -0.10
CA ALA A 149 -16.68 -12.33 -1.20
C ALA A 149 -17.44 -11.39 -2.13
N GLU A 150 -17.37 -11.68 -3.43
CA GLU A 150 -18.11 -10.94 -4.44
C GLU A 150 -19.61 -10.89 -4.08
N PRO A 151 -20.23 -9.70 -4.02
CA PRO A 151 -21.68 -9.57 -3.86
C PRO A 151 -22.43 -10.40 -4.93
N GLN A 152 -23.44 -11.19 -4.53
CA GLN A 152 -24.08 -12.16 -5.43
C GLN A 152 -25.53 -11.81 -5.79
N ARG A 153 -26.18 -10.97 -4.99
CA ARG A 153 -27.58 -10.57 -5.20
C ARG A 153 -27.82 -9.13 -4.76
N SER A 154 -28.82 -8.51 -5.37
CA SER A 154 -29.27 -7.18 -4.97
C SER A 154 -29.90 -7.20 -3.56
N VAL A 155 -29.75 -6.09 -2.84
CA VAL A 155 -30.27 -5.89 -1.49
C VAL A 155 -31.13 -4.64 -1.46
N VAL A 156 -32.31 -4.74 -0.85
CA VAL A 156 -33.17 -3.58 -0.60
C VAL A 156 -32.94 -3.08 0.81
N LYS A 157 -32.55 -1.81 0.95
CA LYS A 157 -32.36 -1.16 2.25
C LYS A 157 -32.97 0.23 2.19
N ASN A 158 -33.85 0.55 3.14
CA ASN A 158 -34.57 1.83 3.23
C ASN A 158 -35.23 2.25 1.91
N GLY A 159 -35.83 1.30 1.17
CA GLY A 159 -36.51 1.55 -0.09
C GLY A 159 -35.59 1.72 -1.32
N VAL A 160 -34.27 1.62 -1.15
CA VAL A 160 -33.29 1.69 -2.24
C VAL A 160 -32.76 0.30 -2.58
N VAL A 161 -32.64 0.00 -3.87
CA VAL A 161 -32.04 -1.24 -4.38
C VAL A 161 -30.55 -1.03 -4.63
N PHE A 162 -29.73 -1.77 -3.89
CA PHE A 162 -28.29 -1.91 -4.09
C PHE A 162 -28.03 -3.18 -4.89
N THR A 163 -27.60 -3.02 -6.14
CA THR A 163 -27.10 -4.11 -6.99
C THR A 163 -25.71 -4.56 -6.54
N PRO A 164 -25.26 -5.76 -6.91
CA PRO A 164 -23.89 -6.18 -6.65
C PRO A 164 -22.82 -5.16 -7.08
N ALA A 165 -22.98 -4.49 -8.23
CA ALA A 165 -22.07 -3.43 -8.67
C ALA A 165 -22.04 -2.23 -7.70
N ASP A 166 -23.20 -1.79 -7.19
CA ASP A 166 -23.25 -0.70 -6.20
C ASP A 166 -22.54 -1.10 -4.91
N ILE A 167 -22.73 -2.35 -4.46
CA ILE A 167 -22.12 -2.87 -3.23
C ILE A 167 -20.60 -2.93 -3.37
N LYS A 168 -20.07 -3.38 -4.53
CA LYS A 168 -18.63 -3.35 -4.82
C LYS A 168 -18.07 -1.92 -4.74
N GLY A 169 -18.80 -0.93 -5.27
CA GLY A 169 -18.42 0.48 -5.18
C GLY A 169 -18.39 1.01 -3.75
N LEU A 170 -19.40 0.68 -2.93
CA LEU A 170 -19.42 1.06 -1.52
C LEU A 170 -18.32 0.37 -0.71
N LEU A 171 -17.98 -0.88 -1.03
CA LEU A 171 -16.85 -1.55 -0.40
C LEU A 171 -15.53 -0.88 -0.79
N ALA A 172 -15.32 -0.55 -2.07
CA ALA A 172 -14.13 0.18 -2.50
C ALA A 172 -13.97 1.53 -1.78
N GLU A 173 -15.08 2.26 -1.60
CA GLU A 173 -15.12 3.54 -0.86
C GLU A 173 -14.61 3.39 0.58
N ILE A 174 -15.18 2.47 1.36
CA ILE A 174 -14.81 2.36 2.79
C ILE A 174 -13.36 1.90 2.99
N TYR A 175 -12.73 1.30 1.97
CA TYR A 175 -11.32 0.89 2.02
C TYR A 175 -10.33 1.88 1.44
N MET A 176 -10.78 2.98 0.81
CA MET A 176 -9.91 3.92 0.09
C MET A 176 -8.74 4.47 0.93
N TYR A 177 -8.98 4.70 2.21
CA TYR A 177 -7.97 5.23 3.14
C TYR A 177 -7.85 4.34 4.40
N SER A 178 -8.18 3.06 4.26
CA SER A 178 -8.10 2.10 5.36
C SER A 178 -6.66 1.75 5.72
N GLN A 179 -6.47 1.40 6.99
CA GLN A 179 -5.20 0.87 7.47
C GLN A 179 -4.87 -0.47 6.79
N THR A 180 -3.58 -0.70 6.62
CA THR A 180 -3.04 -1.94 6.07
C THR A 180 -2.06 -2.54 7.07
N GLU A 181 -1.92 -3.86 7.03
CA GLU A 181 -0.80 -4.56 7.61
C GLU A 181 0.29 -4.66 6.53
N PHE A 182 1.50 -4.29 6.90
CA PHE A 182 2.61 -4.05 5.97
C PHE A 182 3.44 -5.32 5.82
N LEU A 183 3.57 -5.84 4.59
CA LEU A 183 4.26 -7.10 4.32
C LEU A 183 5.63 -6.95 3.65
N GLY A 184 6.04 -5.70 3.41
CA GLY A 184 7.38 -5.37 2.97
C GLY A 184 7.40 -4.24 1.95
N GLY A 185 8.57 -3.61 1.79
CA GLY A 185 8.74 -2.41 0.94
C GLY A 185 9.30 -1.19 1.69
N ASN A 186 10.10 -1.39 2.75
CA ASN A 186 10.69 -0.28 3.49
C ASN A 186 11.77 0.44 2.66
N ASP A 187 12.40 -0.30 1.74
CA ASP A 187 13.31 0.19 0.74
C ASP A 187 12.57 0.58 -0.55
N ALA A 188 13.22 1.34 -1.43
CA ALA A 188 12.65 1.73 -2.74
C ALA A 188 12.24 0.53 -3.63
N VAL A 189 12.76 -0.66 -3.34
CA VAL A 189 12.31 -1.93 -3.90
C VAL A 189 12.27 -2.93 -2.75
N ILE A 190 11.17 -3.67 -2.60
CA ILE A 190 11.04 -4.68 -1.57
C ILE A 190 12.21 -5.67 -1.57
N HIS A 191 12.83 -5.88 -0.41
CA HIS A 191 13.96 -6.81 -0.28
C HIS A 191 13.53 -8.25 -0.67
N PRO A 192 14.29 -8.99 -1.52
CA PRO A 192 13.83 -10.26 -2.10
C PRO A 192 13.57 -11.36 -1.06
N ALA A 193 14.33 -11.39 0.03
CA ALA A 193 14.06 -12.29 1.14
C ALA A 193 12.73 -11.98 1.84
N ILE A 194 12.39 -10.70 2.04
CA ILE A 194 11.10 -10.29 2.62
C ILE A 194 9.97 -10.64 1.66
N LEU A 195 10.12 -10.34 0.36
CA LEU A 195 9.14 -10.74 -0.66
C LEU A 195 8.88 -12.25 -0.63
N HIS A 196 9.95 -13.07 -0.61
CA HIS A 196 9.83 -14.52 -0.58
C HIS A 196 9.14 -15.01 0.70
N LEU A 197 9.60 -14.54 1.87
CA LEU A 197 9.04 -14.94 3.16
C LEU A 197 7.59 -14.51 3.31
N SER A 198 7.23 -13.28 2.93
CA SER A 198 5.87 -12.77 3.00
C SER A 198 4.93 -13.57 2.11
N LEU A 199 5.26 -13.77 0.82
CA LEU A 199 4.38 -14.51 -0.10
C LEU A 199 4.24 -15.99 0.30
N THR A 200 5.33 -16.67 0.63
CA THR A 200 5.27 -18.10 0.97
C THR A 200 4.58 -18.37 2.31
N ASN A 201 4.70 -17.47 3.30
CA ASN A 201 4.01 -17.61 4.57
C ASN A 201 2.55 -17.16 4.49
N TRP A 202 2.25 -15.94 4.04
CA TRP A 202 0.89 -15.40 4.03
C TRP A 202 -0.03 -16.11 3.06
N LEU A 203 0.45 -16.33 1.82
CA LEU A 203 -0.34 -16.98 0.78
C LEU A 203 -0.13 -18.50 0.76
N GLY A 204 1.11 -18.97 0.91
CA GLY A 204 1.43 -20.40 0.83
C GLY A 204 0.99 -21.19 2.06
N ARG A 205 1.36 -20.75 3.26
CA ARG A 205 0.97 -21.40 4.53
C ARG A 205 -0.37 -20.88 5.05
N GLY A 206 -0.62 -19.58 4.91
CA GLY A 206 -1.78 -18.91 5.49
C GLY A 206 -3.04 -18.91 4.61
N GLY A 207 -2.91 -19.20 3.31
CA GLY A 207 -4.03 -19.20 2.37
C GLY A 207 -4.74 -17.84 2.23
N HIS A 208 -4.02 -16.74 2.49
CA HIS A 208 -4.56 -15.39 2.47
C HIS A 208 -4.06 -14.63 1.22
N PRO A 209 -4.93 -13.96 0.45
CA PRO A 209 -4.50 -13.10 -0.64
C PRO A 209 -3.61 -11.94 -0.15
N VAL A 210 -2.70 -11.45 -0.98
CA VAL A 210 -1.78 -10.35 -0.65
C VAL A 210 -1.98 -9.21 -1.64
N GLY A 211 -2.15 -7.99 -1.15
CA GLY A 211 -2.12 -6.79 -1.98
C GLY A 211 -0.69 -6.51 -2.43
N VAL A 212 -0.53 -6.15 -3.71
CA VAL A 212 0.74 -5.69 -4.27
C VAL A 212 0.56 -4.31 -4.86
N GLU A 213 1.51 -3.43 -4.55
CA GLU A 213 1.66 -2.14 -5.18
C GLU A 213 2.69 -2.25 -6.30
N THR A 214 2.23 -2.12 -7.54
CA THR A 214 3.13 -2.04 -8.70
C THR A 214 3.45 -0.57 -8.92
N ALA A 215 4.67 -0.16 -8.62
CA ALA A 215 5.22 1.09 -9.14
C ALA A 215 6.37 0.76 -10.08
N VAL A 216 6.18 1.09 -11.35
CA VAL A 216 7.33 1.31 -12.23
C VAL A 216 7.10 2.67 -12.89
N GLY A 217 7.43 3.74 -12.15
CA GLY A 217 7.33 5.13 -12.61
C GLY A 217 6.32 5.98 -11.84
N GLU A 218 5.67 6.93 -12.52
CA GLU A 218 4.74 7.92 -11.91
C GLU A 218 3.33 7.35 -11.62
N VAL A 219 3.11 6.04 -11.76
CA VAL A 219 1.79 5.40 -11.63
C VAL A 219 1.83 4.28 -10.61
N VAL A 220 1.08 4.46 -9.53
CA VAL A 220 0.88 3.46 -8.47
C VAL A 220 -0.41 2.71 -8.75
N VAL A 221 -0.33 1.40 -8.92
CA VAL A 221 -1.53 0.54 -9.09
C VAL A 221 -1.49 -0.62 -8.12
N ASN A 222 -2.62 -0.88 -7.50
CA ASN A 222 -2.78 -1.95 -6.54
C ASN A 222 -3.53 -3.13 -7.18
N TYR A 223 -3.05 -4.34 -6.88
CA TYR A 223 -3.70 -5.57 -7.32
C TYR A 223 -3.68 -6.65 -6.22
N PRO A 224 -4.69 -7.54 -6.17
CA PRO A 224 -4.70 -8.64 -5.23
C PRO A 224 -4.04 -9.90 -5.83
N ILE A 225 -2.90 -10.30 -5.27
CA ILE A 225 -2.23 -11.59 -5.54
C ILE A 225 -2.99 -12.70 -4.81
N HIS A 226 -3.26 -13.80 -5.52
CA HIS A 226 -4.03 -14.93 -4.98
C HIS A 226 -3.41 -16.30 -5.27
N ALA A 227 -2.32 -16.36 -6.04
CA ALA A 227 -1.53 -17.58 -6.19
C ALA A 227 -0.06 -17.26 -6.49
N TYR A 228 0.83 -18.22 -6.22
CA TYR A 228 2.20 -18.20 -6.70
C TYR A 228 2.71 -19.61 -6.98
N LYS A 229 3.75 -19.68 -7.82
CA LYS A 229 4.61 -20.85 -8.01
C LYS A 229 6.05 -20.40 -8.05
N SER A 230 6.94 -21.17 -7.45
CA SER A 230 8.38 -20.91 -7.44
C SER A 230 9.16 -22.13 -7.87
N VAL A 231 10.21 -21.89 -8.64
CA VAL A 231 11.27 -22.87 -8.91
C VAL A 231 12.49 -22.43 -8.12
N VAL A 232 13.01 -23.33 -7.29
CA VAL A 232 14.20 -23.10 -6.47
C VAL A 232 15.33 -24.01 -6.97
N ARG A 233 16.48 -23.41 -7.30
CA ARG A 233 17.69 -24.11 -7.72
C ARG A 233 18.81 -23.80 -6.73
N LYS A 234 19.27 -24.82 -6.01
CA LYS A 234 20.45 -24.69 -5.13
C LYS A 234 21.67 -24.35 -5.99
N ILE A 235 22.37 -23.27 -5.65
CA ILE A 235 23.64 -22.89 -6.26
C ILE A 235 24.77 -23.56 -5.47
N ASP A 236 24.78 -23.34 -4.16
CA ASP A 236 25.71 -23.93 -3.20
C ASP A 236 25.04 -24.02 -1.81
N ASP A 237 25.80 -24.31 -0.75
CA ASP A 237 25.28 -24.46 0.62
C ASP A 237 24.78 -23.15 1.25
N ARG A 238 25.10 -22.00 0.66
CA ARG A 238 24.73 -20.67 1.16
C ARG A 238 23.79 -19.91 0.22
N GLN A 239 23.63 -20.35 -1.02
CA GLN A 239 22.82 -19.64 -2.02
C GLN A 239 21.87 -20.55 -2.79
N SER A 240 20.64 -20.08 -2.97
CA SER A 240 19.64 -20.70 -3.85
C SER A 240 18.99 -19.67 -4.75
N GLU A 241 19.00 -19.92 -6.05
CA GLU A 241 18.28 -19.11 -7.04
C GLU A 241 16.80 -19.46 -7.02
N VAL A 242 15.95 -18.45 -7.14
CA VAL A 242 14.50 -18.57 -7.12
C VAL A 242 13.92 -17.79 -8.28
N ARG A 243 13.08 -18.46 -9.07
CA ARG A 243 12.17 -17.82 -10.02
C ARG A 243 10.74 -18.04 -9.54
N MET A 244 10.11 -16.97 -9.07
CA MET A 244 8.76 -16.98 -8.51
C MET A 244 7.80 -16.24 -9.42
N THR A 245 6.74 -16.90 -9.86
CA THR A 245 5.64 -16.29 -10.63
C THR A 245 4.41 -16.19 -9.74
N VAL A 246 3.89 -14.98 -9.57
CA VAL A 246 2.64 -14.70 -8.85
C VAL A 246 1.49 -14.51 -9.84
N THR A 247 0.27 -14.83 -9.44
CA THR A 247 -0.97 -14.57 -10.18
C THR A 247 -1.85 -13.63 -9.38
N TYR A 248 -2.33 -12.57 -10.04
CA TYR A 248 -3.14 -11.52 -9.44
C TYR A 248 -4.37 -11.20 -10.28
N ALA A 249 -5.46 -10.76 -9.63
CA ALA A 249 -6.68 -10.36 -10.32
C ALA A 249 -6.52 -8.96 -10.94
N MET A 250 -7.07 -8.77 -12.13
CA MET A 250 -7.03 -7.52 -12.88
C MET A 250 -8.27 -6.67 -12.63
N ASN A 251 -8.11 -5.35 -12.77
CA ASN A 251 -9.22 -4.41 -12.84
C ASN A 251 -9.97 -4.52 -14.18
N SER A 252 -11.22 -4.08 -14.20
CA SER A 252 -12.06 -3.92 -15.39
C SER A 252 -12.32 -2.44 -15.69
N ASN A 253 -12.62 -2.15 -16.95
CA ASN A 253 -12.91 -0.78 -17.41
C ASN A 253 -14.24 -0.21 -16.90
N HIS A 254 -15.10 -1.06 -16.35
CA HIS A 254 -16.39 -0.70 -15.75
C HIS A 254 -16.73 -1.72 -14.67
N GLU A 255 -17.55 -1.32 -13.70
CA GLU A 255 -18.08 -2.24 -12.69
C GLU A 255 -19.27 -3.01 -13.25
N ALA A 256 -19.40 -4.28 -12.87
CA ALA A 256 -20.46 -5.17 -13.31
C ALA A 256 -21.06 -5.93 -12.13
N ASP A 257 -22.34 -6.29 -12.23
CA ASP A 257 -23.01 -7.07 -11.18
C ASP A 257 -22.30 -8.41 -10.93
N LYS A 258 -21.84 -9.04 -12.00
CA LYS A 258 -20.99 -10.22 -11.95
C LYS A 258 -19.66 -9.94 -12.65
N SER A 259 -18.58 -10.11 -11.92
CA SER A 259 -17.23 -9.93 -12.41
C SER A 259 -16.87 -11.02 -13.40
N THR A 260 -16.26 -10.61 -14.52
CA THR A 260 -15.58 -11.56 -15.42
C THR A 260 -14.19 -11.82 -14.83
N PRO A 261 -13.83 -13.07 -14.49
CA PRO A 261 -12.51 -13.35 -13.92
C PRO A 261 -11.41 -12.97 -14.91
N MET A 262 -10.54 -12.04 -14.50
CA MET A 262 -9.39 -11.60 -15.28
C MET A 262 -8.16 -11.65 -14.39
N HIS A 263 -7.09 -12.30 -14.86
CA HIS A 263 -5.85 -12.42 -14.11
C HIS A 263 -4.63 -12.20 -14.98
N ARG A 264 -3.53 -11.80 -14.35
CA ARG A 264 -2.20 -11.68 -14.97
C ARG A 264 -1.15 -12.28 -14.05
N SER A 265 0.11 -12.25 -14.49
CA SER A 265 1.22 -12.75 -13.70
C SER A 265 2.42 -11.81 -13.75
N LEU A 266 3.15 -11.75 -12.62
CA LEU A 266 4.46 -11.12 -12.50
C LEU A 266 5.47 -12.20 -12.14
N THR A 267 6.70 -12.07 -12.65
CA THR A 267 7.78 -13.01 -12.32
C THR A 267 8.92 -12.26 -11.64
N PHE A 268 9.27 -12.73 -10.46
CA PHE A 268 10.41 -12.29 -9.69
C PHE A 268 11.56 -13.28 -9.88
N HIS A 269 12.77 -12.76 -10.05
CA HIS A 269 13.96 -13.57 -10.21
C HIS A 269 15.05 -13.04 -9.28
N TYR A 270 15.44 -13.86 -8.31
CA TYR A 270 16.37 -13.48 -7.25
C TYR A 270 17.15 -14.68 -6.76
N VAL A 271 18.23 -14.41 -6.01
CA VAL A 271 18.95 -15.42 -5.23
C VAL A 271 18.77 -15.09 -3.76
N LEU A 272 18.55 -16.13 -2.96
CA LEU A 272 18.46 -16.06 -1.51
C LEU A 272 19.77 -16.52 -0.88
N ASP A 273 20.21 -15.77 0.12
CA ASP A 273 21.30 -16.16 1.00
C ASP A 273 20.71 -16.92 2.19
N VAL A 274 21.26 -18.11 2.49
CA VAL A 274 20.83 -18.97 3.60
C VAL A 274 21.97 -19.22 4.59
N ASP A 275 21.63 -19.39 5.88
CA ASP A 275 22.58 -19.80 6.91
C ASP A 275 22.80 -21.32 6.94
N SER A 276 23.66 -21.78 7.86
CA SER A 276 23.98 -23.21 8.03
C SER A 276 22.79 -24.07 8.46
N GLU A 277 21.71 -23.46 8.96
CA GLU A 277 20.46 -24.14 9.32
C GLU A 277 19.41 -24.04 8.20
N GLY A 278 19.77 -23.46 7.05
CA GLY A 278 18.89 -23.28 5.89
C GLY A 278 17.90 -22.13 6.03
N ARG A 279 18.05 -21.26 7.04
CA ARG A 279 17.20 -20.06 7.20
C ARG A 279 17.61 -18.98 6.23
N ILE A 280 16.64 -18.33 5.63
CA ILE A 280 16.84 -17.20 4.72
C ILE A 280 17.34 -15.99 5.52
N GLN A 281 18.51 -15.47 5.14
CA GLN A 281 19.21 -14.35 5.80
C GLN A 281 19.32 -13.11 4.91
N GLY A 282 18.96 -13.22 3.63
CA GLY A 282 19.13 -12.13 2.69
C GLY A 282 18.88 -12.57 1.25
N GLY A 283 19.18 -11.67 0.31
CA GLY A 283 19.14 -12.00 -1.11
C GLY A 283 19.34 -10.79 -2.00
N ARG A 284 19.40 -11.04 -3.30
CA ARG A 284 19.52 -10.00 -4.33
C ARG A 284 18.72 -10.38 -5.58
N TYR A 285 18.16 -9.39 -6.26
CA TYR A 285 17.48 -9.59 -7.54
C TYR A 285 18.47 -9.80 -8.69
N TYR A 286 18.00 -10.52 -9.72
CA TYR A 286 18.57 -10.49 -11.05
C TYR A 286 17.94 -9.35 -11.87
N ASN A 287 18.64 -8.90 -12.91
CA ASN A 287 18.22 -7.75 -13.73
C ASN A 287 16.91 -7.97 -14.50
N ASP A 288 16.49 -9.23 -14.72
CA ASP A 288 15.26 -9.60 -15.42
C ASP A 288 14.04 -9.74 -14.49
N THR A 289 14.17 -9.37 -13.20
CA THR A 289 13.04 -9.39 -12.26
C THR A 289 11.98 -8.35 -12.59
N ALA A 290 10.72 -8.64 -12.24
CA ALA A 290 9.72 -7.60 -12.02
C ALA A 290 10.06 -6.81 -10.75
N TYR A 291 9.69 -5.52 -10.74
CA TYR A 291 9.82 -4.62 -9.60
C TYR A 291 8.43 -4.29 -9.04
N VAL A 292 8.32 -4.32 -7.72
CA VAL A 292 7.15 -3.91 -6.94
C VAL A 292 7.64 -3.13 -5.72
N ASP A 293 6.83 -2.19 -5.27
CA ASP A 293 7.22 -1.28 -4.18
C ASP A 293 6.84 -1.88 -2.84
N MET A 294 5.59 -2.34 -2.72
CA MET A 294 5.03 -2.76 -1.44
C MET A 294 4.18 -4.03 -1.57
N LEU A 295 4.28 -4.88 -0.56
CA LEU A 295 3.29 -5.92 -0.26
C LEU A 295 2.51 -5.52 0.99
N TRP A 296 1.21 -5.80 1.00
CA TRP A 296 0.35 -5.40 2.11
C TRP A 296 -0.90 -6.29 2.19
N VAL A 297 -1.60 -6.22 3.31
CA VAL A 297 -2.92 -6.82 3.50
C VAL A 297 -3.87 -5.82 4.15
N PRO A 298 -5.13 -5.72 3.68
CA PRO A 298 -6.09 -4.76 4.22
C PRO A 298 -6.56 -5.18 5.62
N ARG A 299 -6.61 -4.22 6.55
CA ARG A 299 -7.23 -4.38 7.88
C ARG A 299 -8.70 -3.96 7.85
N GLN A 300 -9.41 -4.08 8.98
CA GLN A 300 -10.80 -3.60 9.04
C GLN A 300 -10.89 -2.11 8.72
N PRO A 301 -11.98 -1.67 8.06
CA PRO A 301 -12.14 -0.27 7.70
C PRO A 301 -12.43 0.56 8.95
N VAL A 302 -11.89 1.77 8.99
CA VAL A 302 -12.07 2.74 10.08
C VAL A 302 -13.02 3.84 9.60
N PRO A 303 -13.98 4.35 10.42
CA PRO A 303 -14.90 5.38 9.95
C PRO A 303 -14.18 6.65 9.46
N GLY A 304 -14.71 7.29 8.42
CA GLY A 304 -14.12 8.51 7.87
C GLY A 304 -14.05 9.66 8.89
N GLY A 305 -12.97 10.43 8.82
CA GLY A 305 -12.68 11.52 9.76
C GLY A 305 -12.22 11.05 11.15
N LYS A 306 -11.89 9.77 11.32
CA LYS A 306 -11.31 9.22 12.56
C LYS A 306 -9.82 8.92 12.41
N PRO A 307 -9.06 8.78 13.51
CA PRO A 307 -7.65 8.41 13.45
C PRO A 307 -7.42 7.13 12.62
N GLY A 308 -6.58 7.21 11.60
CA GLY A 308 -6.33 6.11 10.66
C GLY A 308 -7.29 6.03 9.46
N ASN A 309 -8.25 6.94 9.36
CA ASN A 309 -9.04 7.21 8.14
C ASN A 309 -9.50 8.69 8.12
N GLU A 310 -8.56 9.61 8.33
CA GLU A 310 -8.84 11.05 8.44
C GLU A 310 -9.36 11.64 7.13
N ARG A 311 -8.97 11.04 5.99
CA ARG A 311 -9.35 11.47 4.63
C ARG A 311 -10.65 10.85 4.13
N GLY A 312 -11.10 9.73 4.70
CA GLY A 312 -12.30 9.05 4.23
C GLY A 312 -13.58 9.80 4.53
N CYS A 313 -14.64 9.44 3.80
CA CYS A 313 -15.93 10.08 3.91
C CYS A 313 -16.55 9.89 5.31
N PRO A 314 -16.76 10.96 6.10
CA PRO A 314 -17.35 10.86 7.44
C PRO A 314 -18.87 10.61 7.39
N HIS A 315 -19.46 10.59 6.19
CA HIS A 315 -20.89 10.40 5.97
C HIS A 315 -21.25 8.96 5.62
N VAL A 316 -20.27 8.07 5.42
CA VAL A 316 -20.53 6.65 5.16
C VAL A 316 -20.39 5.86 6.45
N ASP A 317 -21.47 5.19 6.86
CA ASP A 317 -21.47 4.28 7.99
C ASP A 317 -21.01 2.89 7.51
N ILE A 318 -19.84 2.49 7.99
CA ILE A 318 -19.22 1.20 7.67
C ILE A 318 -20.14 0.03 8.04
N LYS A 319 -20.84 0.09 9.18
CA LYS A 319 -21.70 -1.02 9.62
C LYS A 319 -22.87 -1.19 8.67
N GLU A 320 -23.41 -0.11 8.13
CA GLU A 320 -24.49 -0.18 7.15
C GLU A 320 -24.00 -0.74 5.81
N VAL A 321 -22.83 -0.30 5.32
CA VAL A 321 -22.22 -0.88 4.10
C VAL A 321 -21.95 -2.37 4.26
N LEU A 322 -21.33 -2.77 5.37
CA LEU A 322 -21.05 -4.18 5.65
C LEU A 322 -22.33 -5.01 5.85
N ALA A 323 -23.39 -4.44 6.46
CA ALA A 323 -24.68 -5.11 6.57
C ALA A 323 -25.33 -5.35 5.20
N ILE A 324 -25.24 -4.38 4.28
CA ILE A 324 -25.70 -4.56 2.89
C ILE A 324 -24.88 -5.66 2.20
N TRP A 325 -23.56 -5.66 2.34
CA TRP A 325 -22.71 -6.73 1.81
C TRP A 325 -23.08 -8.10 2.36
N ARG A 326 -23.23 -8.25 3.69
CA ARG A 326 -23.63 -9.51 4.33
C ARG A 326 -24.97 -10.03 3.81
N ALA A 327 -25.92 -9.13 3.54
CA ALA A 327 -27.20 -9.50 2.94
C ALA A 327 -27.08 -9.98 1.48
N SER A 328 -26.03 -9.55 0.76
CA SER A 328 -25.77 -9.90 -0.65
C SER A 328 -25.00 -11.21 -0.85
N VAL A 329 -24.38 -11.77 0.20
CA VAL A 329 -23.52 -12.96 0.14
C VAL A 329 -24.07 -14.06 1.05
N PRO A 330 -24.16 -15.31 0.57
CA PRO A 330 -24.53 -16.46 1.41
C PRO A 330 -23.66 -16.59 2.67
N GLU A 331 -24.29 -16.94 3.79
CA GLU A 331 -23.62 -17.04 5.08
C GLU A 331 -22.54 -18.13 5.11
N ASP A 332 -22.76 -19.25 4.44
CA ASP A 332 -21.79 -20.35 4.31
C ASP A 332 -20.51 -19.91 3.57
N VAL A 333 -20.60 -18.94 2.67
CA VAL A 333 -19.44 -18.31 2.03
C VAL A 333 -18.72 -17.38 3.01
N ARG A 334 -19.47 -16.55 3.74
CA ARG A 334 -18.90 -15.60 4.71
C ARG A 334 -18.22 -16.32 5.89
N ALA A 335 -18.83 -17.40 6.39
CA ALA A 335 -18.33 -18.16 7.54
C ALA A 335 -16.98 -18.86 7.30
N LYS A 336 -16.54 -18.97 6.04
CA LYS A 336 -15.20 -19.48 5.67
C LYS A 336 -14.27 -18.40 5.11
N TRP A 337 -14.71 -17.15 5.06
CA TRP A 337 -13.94 -16.03 4.56
C TRP A 337 -13.08 -15.42 5.69
N LEU A 338 -11.97 -16.08 6.01
CA LEU A 338 -11.06 -15.60 7.04
C LEU A 338 -10.54 -14.20 6.66
N ASN A 339 -10.47 -13.27 7.61
CA ASN A 339 -9.81 -11.98 7.43
C ASN A 339 -8.84 -11.77 8.59
N VAL A 340 -7.67 -11.20 8.31
CA VAL A 340 -6.88 -10.58 9.37
C VAL A 340 -7.62 -9.34 9.87
N ASP A 341 -7.57 -9.09 11.18
CA ASP A 341 -8.33 -7.99 11.80
C ASP A 341 -9.80 -7.95 11.37
N PRO A 342 -10.60 -9.00 11.66
CA PRO A 342 -12.02 -9.02 11.28
C PRO A 342 -12.81 -8.08 12.19
N THR A 343 -13.94 -7.57 11.68
CA THR A 343 -14.98 -7.00 12.54
C THR A 343 -15.56 -8.09 13.45
N ASP A 344 -16.23 -7.71 14.52
CA ASP A 344 -16.86 -8.70 15.41
C ASP A 344 -17.91 -9.55 14.68
N GLU A 345 -18.68 -8.93 13.76
CA GLU A 345 -19.71 -9.63 12.99
C GLU A 345 -19.19 -10.53 11.86
N ASP A 346 -17.96 -10.28 11.37
CA ASP A 346 -17.36 -11.03 10.26
C ASP A 346 -16.20 -11.92 10.71
N ARG A 347 -16.02 -12.10 12.03
CA ARG A 347 -15.02 -13.00 12.60
C ARG A 347 -15.39 -14.45 12.30
N VAL A 348 -14.52 -15.14 11.57
CA VAL A 348 -14.63 -16.59 11.39
C VAL A 348 -14.21 -17.28 12.69
N LEU A 349 -15.17 -17.85 13.40
CA LEU A 349 -14.92 -18.63 14.61
C LEU A 349 -14.49 -20.06 14.24
N PRO A 350 -13.63 -20.70 15.05
CA PRO A 350 -13.40 -22.13 14.95
C PRO A 350 -14.72 -22.89 15.06
N ALA A 351 -14.88 -23.94 14.25
CA ALA A 351 -16.08 -24.77 14.26
C ALA A 351 -16.36 -25.28 15.68
N GLY A 352 -17.50 -24.89 16.27
CA GLY A 352 -17.94 -25.34 17.60
C GLY A 352 -18.00 -24.28 18.70
N THR A 353 -17.71 -23.01 18.40
CA THR A 353 -17.93 -21.92 19.36
C THR A 353 -19.40 -21.49 19.30
N PRO A 354 -20.20 -21.59 20.39
CA PRO A 354 -21.57 -21.12 20.39
C PRO A 354 -21.61 -19.61 20.17
N ASP A 355 -22.58 -19.17 19.36
CA ASP A 355 -22.90 -17.78 19.06
C ASP A 355 -23.01 -16.98 20.37
N ALA A 356 -21.98 -16.19 20.68
CA ALA A 356 -22.01 -15.31 21.84
C ALA A 356 -22.92 -14.12 21.46
N ALA A 357 -24.14 -14.15 21.99
CA ALA A 357 -25.10 -13.05 21.91
C ALA A 357 -24.42 -11.69 22.21
N PRO A 358 -24.86 -10.59 21.55
CA PRO A 358 -24.21 -9.30 21.67
C PRO A 358 -24.66 -8.62 22.96
N ASP A 359 -24.06 -8.99 24.08
CA ASP A 359 -24.03 -8.15 25.28
C ASP A 359 -22.97 -8.67 26.25
N SER A 360 -21.75 -8.19 26.08
CA SER A 360 -20.83 -8.08 27.21
C SER A 360 -19.89 -6.90 26.95
N THR A 361 -20.12 -5.84 27.72
CA THR A 361 -19.24 -4.70 27.86
C THR A 361 -17.81 -5.20 28.12
N PRO A 362 -16.79 -4.79 27.35
CA PRO A 362 -15.42 -5.20 27.64
C PRO A 362 -15.01 -4.72 29.04
N PRO A 363 -14.23 -5.50 29.81
CA PRO A 363 -13.71 -5.00 31.07
C PRO A 363 -12.80 -3.80 30.79
N ALA A 364 -13.06 -2.69 31.50
CA ALA A 364 -12.27 -1.47 31.42
C ALA A 364 -10.81 -1.77 31.76
N SER A 365 -9.97 -1.84 30.73
CA SER A 365 -8.52 -1.88 30.88
C SER A 365 -8.06 -0.43 31.02
N THR A 366 -8.00 0.06 32.26
CA THR A 366 -7.41 1.36 32.57
C THR A 366 -5.91 1.30 32.24
N PRO A 367 -5.38 2.09 31.29
CA PRO A 367 -3.95 2.18 31.08
C PRO A 367 -3.31 2.86 32.30
N PRO A 368 -2.11 2.47 32.76
CA PRO A 368 -1.42 3.18 33.82
C PRO A 368 -1.11 4.61 33.37
N ALA A 369 -1.49 5.58 34.21
CA ALA A 369 -1.25 6.99 34.00
C ALA A 369 0.26 7.27 33.85
N SER A 370 0.67 7.65 32.64
CA SER A 370 2.00 8.16 32.37
C SER A 370 1.91 9.69 32.31
N THR A 371 2.23 10.35 33.42
CA THR A 371 2.36 11.82 33.46
C THR A 371 3.56 12.22 32.59
N PRO A 372 3.38 13.04 31.54
CA PRO A 372 4.52 13.57 30.78
C PRO A 372 5.30 14.57 31.65
N PRO A 373 6.64 14.60 31.63
CA PRO A 373 7.38 15.68 32.25
C PRO A 373 7.11 17.00 31.53
N ALA A 374 6.93 18.07 32.29
CA ALA A 374 6.72 19.42 31.77
C ALA A 374 7.97 19.93 31.03
N SER A 375 7.87 20.10 29.73
CA SER A 375 8.89 20.76 28.91
C SER A 375 8.54 22.25 28.77
N THR A 376 9.23 23.09 29.53
CA THR A 376 9.20 24.55 29.34
C THR A 376 9.84 24.89 27.98
N PRO A 377 9.19 25.67 27.09
CA PRO A 377 9.81 26.08 25.84
C PRO A 377 10.94 27.10 26.11
N PRO A 378 12.10 27.02 25.43
CA PRO A 378 13.08 28.08 25.47
C PRO A 378 12.56 29.33 24.71
N ALA A 379 12.81 30.51 25.29
CA ALA A 379 12.47 31.79 24.68
C ALA A 379 13.33 32.05 23.44
N SER A 380 12.69 32.19 22.27
CA SER A 380 13.33 32.59 21.02
C SER A 380 13.26 34.11 20.85
N THR A 381 14.37 34.78 21.11
CA THR A 381 14.60 36.17 20.68
C THR A 381 14.98 36.16 19.19
N PRO A 382 14.31 36.91 18.29
CA PRO A 382 14.69 36.97 16.88
C PRO A 382 16.02 37.74 16.70
N PRO A 383 16.94 37.30 15.84
CA PRO A 383 18.12 38.10 15.50
C PRO A 383 17.74 39.26 14.56
N ALA A 384 18.30 40.43 14.83
CA ALA A 384 18.15 41.63 14.01
C ALA A 384 18.85 41.46 12.65
N SER A 385 18.10 41.73 11.57
CA SER A 385 18.61 41.74 10.20
C SER A 385 19.13 43.12 9.82
N THR A 386 20.45 43.24 9.67
CA THR A 386 21.10 44.41 9.03
C THR A 386 21.38 44.08 7.56
N PRO A 387 20.94 44.88 6.58
CA PRO A 387 21.21 44.61 5.17
C PRO A 387 22.68 44.92 4.80
N PRO A 388 23.34 44.12 3.94
CA PRO A 388 24.66 44.45 3.43
C PRO A 388 24.61 45.54 2.35
N ALA A 389 25.58 46.47 2.41
CA ALA A 389 25.76 47.55 1.45
C ALA A 389 26.27 47.03 0.09
N SER A 390 25.66 47.50 -0.99
CA SER A 390 26.03 47.23 -2.38
C SER A 390 27.08 48.22 -2.89
N THR A 391 28.26 47.73 -3.24
CA THR A 391 29.29 48.49 -3.98
C THR A 391 29.37 47.98 -5.42
N PRO A 392 29.30 48.83 -6.46
CA PRO A 392 29.38 48.37 -7.86
C PRO A 392 30.82 48.10 -8.29
N PRO A 393 31.09 47.06 -9.11
CA PRO A 393 32.40 46.87 -9.72
C PRO A 393 32.61 47.78 -10.95
N ALA A 394 33.86 48.23 -11.10
CA ALA A 394 34.32 49.13 -12.14
C ALA A 394 34.49 48.45 -13.51
N SER A 395 34.13 49.21 -14.56
CA SER A 395 34.25 48.85 -15.97
C SER A 395 35.70 48.85 -16.46
N THR A 396 36.12 47.80 -17.16
CA THR A 396 37.35 47.80 -17.98
C THR A 396 36.99 47.40 -19.42
N PRO A 397 37.41 48.14 -20.46
CA PRO A 397 37.03 47.85 -21.85
C PRO A 397 38.01 46.88 -22.54
N PRO A 398 37.55 46.03 -23.47
CA PRO A 398 38.45 45.21 -24.29
C PRO A 398 38.87 45.94 -25.57
N ALA A 399 40.13 45.74 -25.95
CA ALA A 399 40.72 46.17 -27.21
C ALA A 399 40.70 45.01 -28.23
N GLY A 400 40.64 45.36 -29.53
CA GLY A 400 41.23 44.54 -30.60
C GLY A 400 40.25 43.96 -31.62
N SER A 401 40.07 44.70 -32.71
CA SER A 401 39.46 44.34 -33.99
C SER A 401 40.30 43.35 -34.82
N GLY A 402 39.62 42.53 -35.64
CA GLY A 402 40.23 41.86 -36.80
C GLY A 402 39.29 40.84 -37.47
N GLU A 403 38.63 41.28 -38.55
CA GLU A 403 38.36 40.60 -39.85
C GLU A 403 38.02 39.08 -39.91
N GLN A 404 37.15 38.54 -40.77
CA GLN A 404 36.40 38.95 -41.97
C GLN A 404 35.43 37.77 -42.33
N GLY A 405 34.34 38.04 -43.05
CA GLY A 405 33.96 37.16 -44.18
C GLY A 405 32.72 36.23 -44.09
N ALA A 406 31.54 36.82 -44.29
CA ALA A 406 30.46 36.44 -45.24
C ALA A 406 30.01 34.97 -45.47
N GLY A 407 28.68 34.78 -45.54
CA GLY A 407 28.07 33.77 -46.42
C GLY A 407 26.69 33.23 -46.02
N VAL A 408 25.63 33.87 -46.52
CA VAL A 408 24.20 33.51 -46.42
C VAL A 408 23.82 32.37 -47.37
N THR A 409 22.81 31.54 -47.04
CA THR A 409 21.67 31.04 -47.90
C THR A 409 20.97 29.85 -47.21
N ASN A 410 19.68 29.95 -46.83
CA ASN A 410 18.41 29.68 -47.54
C ASN A 410 17.75 28.34 -47.13
N ASN A 411 16.55 28.46 -46.53
CA ASN A 411 15.24 27.80 -46.80
C ASN A 411 15.14 26.49 -47.62
N PRO A 412 14.00 25.75 -47.57
CA PRO A 412 12.66 26.12 -47.05
C PRO A 412 12.11 25.29 -45.90
#